data_AF-A0A3C1C714-F1
#
_entry.id   AF-A0A3C1C714-F1
#
_cell.length_a   1.000
_cell.length_b   1.000
_cell.length_c   1.000
_cell.angle_alpha   90.00
_cell.angle_beta   90.00
_cell.angle_gamma   90.00
#
_symmetry.space_group_name_H-M   'P 1'
#
loop_
_entity.id
_entity.type
_entity.pdbx_description
1 polymer ?
#
loop_
_entity_poly.entity_id
_entity_poly.type
_entity_poly.pdbx_seq_one_letter_code
_entity_poly.pdbx_strand_id
1 'polypeptide(L)'
;DYEIPQKALIEGLSETARNILNLPRSEWPAYISKNARSDSFCSLTMELFVRLYALKAANLVSIFLPAGGVWLAGGISSKNEDWLIEKARFMRWFEKNYAPHIRDVLCRTPVLIVKNYDISLMGAAIAALQFATHV
;
A
#
# COMPACT_ATOMS: atom_id res chain seq x y z
N ASP A 1 17.51 -5.75 1.12
CA ASP A 1 16.49 -6.40 0.27
C ASP A 1 15.85 -5.47 -0.76
N TYR A 2 16.05 -4.14 -0.69
CA TYR A 2 15.68 -3.26 -1.81
C TYR A 2 16.82 -3.31 -2.81
N GLU A 3 16.57 -3.83 -4.01
CA GLU A 3 17.52 -3.74 -5.11
C GLU A 3 17.47 -2.32 -5.68
N ILE A 4 18.26 -1.44 -5.08
CA ILE A 4 18.80 -0.31 -5.85
C ILE A 4 20.08 -0.89 -6.45
N PRO A 5 20.21 -0.97 -7.79
CA PRO A 5 21.49 -1.32 -8.38
C PRO A 5 22.53 -0.37 -7.78
N GLN A 6 23.61 -0.90 -7.20
CA GLN A 6 24.67 -0.08 -6.59
C GLN A 6 25.18 0.99 -7.58
N LYS A 7 25.11 0.67 -8.87
CA LYS A 7 25.26 1.58 -10.02
C LYS A 7 24.39 2.84 -9.94
N ALA A 8 23.10 2.73 -9.63
CA ALA A 8 22.19 3.88 -9.55
C ALA A 8 22.51 4.81 -8.35
N LEU A 9 23.07 4.29 -7.26
CA LEU A 9 23.56 5.12 -6.15
C LEU A 9 24.82 5.89 -6.53
N ILE A 10 25.65 5.34 -7.42
CA ILE A 10 26.90 5.96 -7.90
C ILE A 10 26.60 7.00 -9.00
N GLU A 11 25.72 6.67 -9.96
CA GLU A 11 25.35 7.54 -11.09
C GLU A 11 24.46 8.72 -10.65
N GLY A 12 23.86 8.63 -9.46
CA GLY A 12 22.94 9.61 -8.92
C GLY A 12 21.57 9.53 -9.58
N LEU A 13 20.72 10.53 -9.31
CA LEU A 13 19.34 10.56 -9.81
C LEU A 13 19.30 10.45 -11.35
N SER A 14 18.42 9.60 -11.87
CA SER A 14 18.11 9.52 -13.29
C SER A 14 17.49 10.83 -13.80
N GLU A 15 17.48 11.03 -15.12
CA GLU A 15 16.80 12.16 -15.73
C GLU A 15 15.29 12.17 -15.42
N THR A 16 14.65 11.00 -15.45
CA THR A 16 13.24 10.84 -15.05
C THR A 16 13.00 11.31 -13.62
N ALA A 17 13.84 10.87 -12.68
CA ALA A 17 13.72 11.27 -11.28
C ALA A 17 13.95 12.78 -11.11
N ARG A 18 14.94 13.36 -11.79
CA ARG A 18 15.19 14.82 -11.78
C ARG A 18 14.00 15.60 -12.31
N ASN A 19 13.40 15.15 -13.42
CA ASN A 19 12.23 15.79 -14.01
C ASN A 19 11.03 15.76 -13.06
N ILE A 20 10.80 14.65 -12.35
CA ILE A 20 9.74 14.55 -11.34
C ILE A 20 9.97 15.57 -10.22
N LEU A 21 11.21 15.71 -9.73
CA LEU A 21 11.53 16.65 -8.65
C LEU A 21 11.32 18.12 -9.04
N ASN A 22 11.29 18.44 -10.34
CA ASN A 22 10.99 19.78 -10.85
C ASN A 22 9.47 20.06 -10.95
N LEU A 23 8.61 19.05 -10.82
CA LEU A 23 7.15 19.21 -10.80
C LEU A 23 6.65 19.68 -9.42
N PRO A 24 5.43 20.24 -9.33
CA PRO A 24 4.78 20.47 -8.05
C PRO A 24 4.72 19.19 -7.21
N ARG A 25 4.99 19.29 -5.90
CA ARG A 25 5.09 18.13 -5.01
C ARG A 25 3.82 17.26 -4.97
N SER A 26 2.65 17.85 -5.21
CA SER A 26 1.36 17.15 -5.31
C SER A 26 1.30 16.19 -6.49
N GLU A 27 2.09 16.40 -7.54
CA GLU A 27 2.09 15.55 -8.74
C GLU A 27 3.04 14.36 -8.62
N TRP A 28 4.04 14.43 -7.73
CA TRP A 28 5.08 13.41 -7.61
C TRP A 28 4.54 11.98 -7.48
N PRO A 29 3.54 11.68 -6.62
CA PRO A 29 3.08 10.31 -6.44
C PRO A 29 2.58 9.66 -7.74
N ALA A 30 1.88 10.42 -8.58
CA ALA A 30 1.34 9.93 -9.84
C ALA A 30 2.46 9.60 -10.83
N TYR A 31 3.47 10.48 -10.96
CA TYR A 31 4.60 10.23 -11.85
C TYR A 31 5.55 9.15 -11.32
N ILE A 32 5.75 9.06 -10.01
CA ILE A 32 6.55 8.00 -9.38
C ILE A 32 5.92 6.64 -9.65
N SER A 33 4.62 6.48 -9.36
CA SER A 33 3.89 5.23 -9.62
C SER A 33 3.93 4.87 -11.11
N LYS A 34 3.69 5.84 -12.01
CA LYS A 34 3.72 5.63 -13.46
C LYS A 34 5.08 5.14 -13.98
N ASN A 35 6.19 5.65 -13.43
CA ASN A 35 7.55 5.31 -13.89
C ASN A 35 8.21 4.19 -13.07
N ALA A 36 7.49 3.56 -12.13
CA ALA A 36 8.07 2.58 -11.21
C ALA A 36 8.67 1.34 -11.90
N ARG A 37 8.21 0.97 -13.10
CA ARG A 37 8.75 -0.16 -13.86
C ARG A 37 9.98 0.20 -14.71
N SER A 38 10.17 1.48 -15.02
CA SER A 38 11.19 1.97 -15.96
C SER A 38 12.31 2.76 -15.29
N ASP A 39 12.10 3.25 -14.07
CA ASP A 39 13.06 4.05 -13.33
C ASP A 39 13.40 3.43 -11.97
N SER A 40 14.69 3.33 -11.66
CA SER A 40 15.17 2.65 -10.44
C SER A 40 14.80 3.38 -9.15
N PHE A 41 14.76 4.71 -9.16
CA PHE A 41 14.39 5.49 -7.97
C PHE A 41 12.87 5.51 -7.77
N CYS A 42 12.09 5.54 -8.85
CA CYS A 42 10.64 5.38 -8.79
C CYS A 42 10.26 3.98 -8.29
N SER A 43 10.92 2.93 -8.81
CA SER A 43 10.78 1.55 -8.34
C SER A 43 11.06 1.45 -6.84
N LEU A 44 12.22 1.95 -6.40
CA LEU A 44 12.58 1.98 -4.99
C LEU A 44 11.53 2.70 -4.13
N THR A 45 11.04 3.85 -4.61
CA THR A 45 10.04 4.62 -3.87
C THR A 45 8.76 3.83 -3.69
N MET A 46 8.31 3.15 -4.74
CA MET A 46 7.14 2.27 -4.67
C MET A 46 7.39 1.05 -3.78
N GLU A 47 8.58 0.44 -3.80
CA GLU A 47 8.94 -0.66 -2.88
C GLU A 47 8.91 -0.21 -1.41
N LEU A 48 9.48 0.98 -1.10
CA LEU A 48 9.44 1.56 0.24
C LEU A 48 8.00 1.89 0.67
N PHE A 49 7.20 2.44 -0.24
CA PHE A 49 5.79 2.69 -0.01
C PHE A 49 5.05 1.39 0.36
N VAL A 50 5.18 0.32 -0.43
CA VAL A 50 4.50 -0.96 -0.15
C VAL A 50 4.96 -1.52 1.20
N ARG A 51 6.25 -1.47 1.51
CA ARG A 51 6.76 -1.92 2.81
C ARG A 51 6.10 -1.18 3.97
N LEU A 52 6.13 0.15 3.95
CA LEU A 52 5.58 0.96 5.03
C LEU A 52 4.07 0.77 5.14
N TYR A 53 3.38 0.64 4.00
CA TYR A 53 1.95 0.40 3.96
C TYR A 53 1.58 -0.96 4.58
N ALA A 54 2.28 -2.03 4.17
CA ALA A 54 2.07 -3.37 4.69
C ALA A 54 2.39 -3.49 6.18
N LEU A 55 3.51 -2.91 6.64
CA LEU A 55 3.87 -2.89 8.05
C LEU A 55 2.86 -2.12 8.89
N LYS A 56 2.32 -1.01 8.37
CA LYS A 56 1.27 -0.27 9.08
C LYS A 56 -0.01 -1.10 9.19
N ALA A 57 -0.42 -1.78 8.13
CA ALA A 57 -1.57 -2.68 8.17
C ALA A 57 -1.36 -3.85 9.16
N ALA A 58 -0.18 -4.46 9.15
CA ALA A 58 0.18 -5.54 10.08
C ALA A 58 0.13 -5.08 11.54
N ASN A 59 0.61 -3.88 11.84
CA ASN A 59 0.53 -3.31 13.18
C ASN A 59 -0.93 -3.12 13.62
N LEU A 60 -1.81 -2.63 12.74
CA LEU A 60 -3.24 -2.49 13.05
C LEU A 60 -3.89 -3.86 13.31
N VAL A 61 -3.60 -4.86 12.48
CA VAL A 61 -4.10 -6.23 12.67
C VAL A 61 -3.61 -6.82 13.99
N SER A 62 -2.36 -6.56 14.37
CA SER A 62 -1.79 -7.04 15.64
C SER A 62 -2.45 -6.40 16.88
N ILE A 63 -3.03 -5.20 16.73
CA ILE A 63 -3.72 -4.48 17.81
C ILE A 63 -5.20 -4.90 17.88
N PHE A 64 -5.87 -4.94 16.74
CA PHE A 64 -7.33 -5.11 16.68
C PHE A 64 -7.78 -6.56 16.50
N LEU A 65 -6.88 -7.46 16.09
CA LEU A 65 -7.15 -8.88 15.84
C LEU A 65 -8.45 -9.11 15.04
N PRO A 66 -8.61 -8.47 13.87
CA PRO A 66 -9.88 -8.47 13.15
C PRO A 66 -10.18 -9.87 12.59
N ALA A 67 -11.17 -10.55 13.18
CA ALA A 67 -11.57 -11.90 12.79
C ALA A 67 -12.02 -12.00 11.31
N GLY A 68 -12.53 -10.91 10.74
CA GLY A 68 -12.97 -10.84 9.33
C GLY A 68 -11.86 -10.50 8.33
N GLY A 69 -10.65 -10.16 8.79
CA GLY A 69 -9.59 -9.65 7.95
C GLY A 69 -9.49 -8.13 7.90
N VAL A 70 -8.67 -7.64 6.96
CA VAL A 70 -8.43 -6.21 6.74
C VAL A 70 -8.67 -5.83 5.28
N TRP A 71 -9.32 -4.69 5.07
CA TRP A 71 -9.62 -4.15 3.75
C TRP A 71 -8.76 -2.91 3.47
N LEU A 72 -7.99 -2.97 2.39
CA LEU A 72 -7.25 -1.87 1.82
C LEU A 72 -8.19 -1.06 0.92
N ALA A 73 -8.75 0.00 1.49
CA ALA A 73 -9.63 0.93 0.79
C ALA A 73 -8.87 2.16 0.25
N GLY A 74 -9.46 2.82 -0.75
CA GLY A 74 -8.99 4.08 -1.29
C GLY A 74 -8.27 3.98 -2.64
N GLY A 75 -8.06 5.14 -3.25
CA GLY A 75 -7.51 5.26 -4.60
C GLY A 75 -6.08 4.76 -4.74
N ILE A 76 -5.28 4.78 -3.67
CA ILE A 76 -3.88 4.37 -3.74
C ILE A 76 -3.74 2.85 -3.87
N SER A 77 -4.58 2.08 -3.17
CA SER A 77 -4.51 0.61 -3.19
C SER A 77 -5.10 0.06 -4.47
N SER A 78 -6.23 0.60 -4.91
CA SER A 78 -6.89 0.22 -6.17
C SER A 78 -6.05 0.57 -7.40
N LYS A 79 -5.46 1.78 -7.47
CA LYS A 79 -4.65 2.19 -8.63
C LYS A 79 -3.29 1.49 -8.73
N ASN A 80 -2.80 0.89 -7.64
CA ASN A 80 -1.49 0.24 -7.58
C ASN A 80 -1.60 -1.25 -7.28
N GLU A 81 -2.75 -1.88 -7.53
CA GLU A 81 -3.01 -3.27 -7.13
C GLU A 81 -1.98 -4.25 -7.69
N ASP A 82 -1.64 -4.12 -8.98
CA ASP A 82 -0.63 -4.97 -9.64
C ASP A 82 0.71 -4.88 -8.92
N TRP A 83 1.13 -3.68 -8.53
CA TRP A 83 2.38 -3.49 -7.83
C TRP A 83 2.36 -4.13 -6.44
N LEU A 84 1.23 -4.03 -5.72
CA LEU A 84 1.06 -4.61 -4.38
C LEU A 84 1.08 -6.15 -4.40
N ILE A 85 0.45 -6.76 -5.42
CA ILE A 85 0.24 -8.21 -5.53
C ILE A 85 1.46 -8.93 -6.10
N GLU A 86 2.07 -8.37 -7.16
CA GLU A 86 3.22 -8.97 -7.83
C GLU A 86 4.33 -9.35 -6.84
N LYS A 87 4.97 -10.50 -7.04
CA LYS A 87 6.07 -11.02 -6.20
C LYS A 87 5.73 -11.05 -4.69
N ALA A 88 4.43 -11.08 -4.36
CA ALA A 88 3.93 -10.95 -3.00
C ALA A 88 4.49 -9.74 -2.25
N ARG A 89 4.72 -8.59 -2.93
CA ARG A 89 5.38 -7.41 -2.33
C ARG A 89 4.70 -6.97 -1.03
N PHE A 90 3.37 -6.88 -1.01
CA PHE A 90 2.63 -6.49 0.19
C PHE A 90 2.71 -7.57 1.28
N MET A 91 2.31 -8.80 0.96
CA MET A 91 2.22 -9.89 1.96
C MET A 91 3.56 -10.24 2.59
N ARG A 92 4.66 -10.16 1.82
CA ARG A 92 6.03 -10.35 2.31
C ARG A 92 6.35 -9.47 3.52
N TRP A 93 5.88 -8.23 3.53
CA TRP A 93 6.10 -7.28 4.62
C TRP A 93 5.00 -7.34 5.67
N PHE A 94 3.76 -7.59 5.25
CA PHE A 94 2.62 -7.71 6.16
C PHE A 94 2.79 -8.86 7.16
N GLU A 95 3.29 -10.01 6.70
CA GLU A 95 3.48 -11.20 7.54
C GLU A 95 4.78 -11.14 8.38
N LYS A 96 5.59 -10.08 8.21
CA LYS A 96 6.89 -9.98 8.87
C LYS A 96 6.73 -9.45 10.29
N ASN A 97 6.86 -10.34 11.26
CA ASN A 97 6.90 -9.98 12.67
C ASN A 97 7.96 -10.80 13.42
N TYR A 98 8.59 -10.21 14.43
CA TYR A 98 9.60 -10.88 15.25
C TYR A 98 8.96 -11.87 16.25
N ALA A 99 7.72 -11.62 16.68
CA ALA A 99 6.99 -12.45 17.61
C ALA A 99 6.23 -13.57 16.85
N PRO A 100 6.54 -14.87 17.06
CA PRO A 100 5.95 -15.96 16.28
C PRO A 100 4.42 -16.05 16.37
N HIS A 101 3.83 -15.77 17.54
CA HIS A 101 2.38 -15.82 17.73
C HIS A 101 1.66 -14.68 16.98
N ILE A 102 2.24 -13.49 16.93
CA ILE A 102 1.70 -12.38 16.12
C ILE A 102 1.84 -12.71 14.63
N ARG A 103 2.97 -13.30 14.23
CA ARG A 103 3.17 -13.75 12.85
C ARG A 103 2.11 -14.78 12.42
N ASP A 104 1.76 -15.74 13.27
CA ASP A 104 0.69 -16.71 12.97
C ASP A 104 -0.67 -16.03 12.74
N VAL A 105 -1.03 -15.03 13.57
CA VAL A 105 -2.23 -14.21 13.35
C VAL A 105 -2.17 -13.49 12.01
N LEU A 106 -1.05 -12.84 11.69
CA LEU A 106 -0.87 -12.10 10.44
C LEU A 106 -0.97 -13.02 9.21
N CYS A 107 -0.31 -14.17 9.21
CA CYS A 107 -0.37 -15.14 8.10
C CYS A 107 -1.78 -15.71 7.86
N ARG A 108 -2.64 -15.73 8.89
CA ARG A 108 -4.04 -16.19 8.78
C ARG A 108 -5.02 -15.08 8.48
N THR A 109 -4.62 -13.81 8.64
CA THR A 109 -5.51 -12.66 8.44
C THR A 109 -5.66 -12.38 6.94
N PRO A 110 -6.88 -12.48 6.36
CA PRO A 110 -7.06 -12.14 4.96
C PRO A 110 -6.91 -10.63 4.75
N VAL A 111 -6.16 -10.26 3.71
CA VAL A 111 -5.99 -8.87 3.26
C VAL A 111 -6.71 -8.71 1.91
N LEU A 112 -7.68 -7.81 1.85
CA LEU A 112 -8.52 -7.61 0.66
C LEU A 112 -8.37 -6.18 0.12
N ILE A 113 -8.38 -6.01 -1.21
CA ILE A 113 -8.41 -4.68 -1.84
C ILE A 113 -9.85 -4.36 -2.23
N VAL A 114 -10.35 -3.19 -1.83
CA VAL A 114 -11.70 -2.75 -2.19
C VAL A 114 -11.71 -2.25 -3.64
N LYS A 115 -12.44 -2.95 -4.50
CA LYS A 115 -12.59 -2.58 -5.93
C LYS A 115 -13.86 -1.77 -6.23
N ASN A 116 -14.90 -1.89 -5.40
CA ASN A 116 -16.13 -1.13 -5.61
C ASN A 116 -15.92 0.33 -5.19
N TYR A 117 -15.97 1.25 -6.16
CA TYR A 117 -15.75 2.67 -5.94
C TYR A 117 -16.90 3.33 -5.17
N ASP A 118 -18.11 2.78 -5.26
CA ASP A 118 -19.31 3.28 -4.59
C ASP A 118 -19.37 2.89 -3.10
N ILE A 119 -18.35 2.20 -2.58
CA ILE A 119 -18.31 1.71 -1.20
C ILE A 119 -18.54 2.82 -0.17
N SER A 120 -18.00 4.01 -0.42
CA SER A 120 -18.16 5.16 0.47
C SER A 120 -19.61 5.68 0.48
N LEU A 121 -20.27 5.68 -0.69
CA LEU A 121 -21.66 6.11 -0.80
C LEU A 121 -22.61 5.08 -0.19
N MET A 122 -22.38 3.79 -0.43
CA MET A 122 -23.13 2.71 0.20
C MET A 122 -22.97 2.73 1.73
N GLY A 123 -21.75 2.95 2.22
CA GLY A 123 -21.48 3.10 3.65
C GLY A 123 -22.23 4.29 4.25
N ALA A 124 -22.27 5.43 3.56
CA ALA A 124 -23.04 6.60 4.00
C ALA A 124 -24.56 6.32 4.04
N ALA A 125 -25.11 5.63 3.04
CA ALA A 125 -26.52 5.26 3.00
C ALA A 125 -26.88 4.29 4.15
N ILE A 126 -26.04 3.28 4.40
CA ILE A 126 -26.24 2.34 5.52
C ILE A 126 -26.15 3.07 6.86
N ALA A 127 -25.16 3.96 7.03
CA ALA A 127 -25.04 4.75 8.25
C ALA A 127 -26.29 5.61 8.49
N ALA A 128 -26.81 6.29 7.46
CA ALA A 128 -28.04 7.07 7.57
C ALA A 128 -29.25 6.21 7.96
N LEU A 129 -29.38 5.01 7.37
CA LEU A 129 -30.44 4.06 7.75
C LEU A 129 -30.31 3.63 9.21
N GLN A 130 -29.10 3.26 9.65
CA GLN A 130 -28.84 2.86 11.03
C GLN A 130 -29.18 3.99 12.01
N PHE A 131 -28.83 5.23 11.71
CA PHE A 131 -29.20 6.39 12.54
C PHE A 131 -30.71 6.62 12.56
N ALA A 132 -31.43 6.37 11.47
CA ALA A 132 -32.88 6.53 11.42
C ALA A 132 -33.64 5.42 12.17
N THR A 133 -33.08 4.22 12.29
CA THR A 133 -33.73 3.06 12.95
C THR A 133 -33.35 2.87 14.42
N HIS A 134 -32.32 3.58 14.90
CA HIS A 134 -31.85 3.52 16.29
C HIS A 134 -32.14 4.80 17.09
N VAL A 135 -33.18 5.55 16.69
CA VAL A 135 -33.92 6.52 17.51
C VAL A 135 -35.24 5.88 17.90
#